data_AF-A0A1F9Y7X4-F1
#
_entry.id   AF-A0A1F9Y7X4-F1
#
_cell.length_a   1.000
_cell.length_b   1.000
_cell.length_c   1.000
_cell.angle_alpha   90.00
_cell.angle_beta   90.00
_cell.angle_gamma   90.00
#
_symmetry.space_group_name_H-M   'P 1'
#
loop_
_entity.id
_entity.type
_entity.pdbx_description
1 polymer ?
#
loop_
_entity_poly.entity_id
_entity_poly.type
_entity_poly.pdbx_seq_one_letter_code
_entity_poly.pdbx_strand_id
1 'polypeptide(L)'
;MTATPSPVRNASKREPALWLLFREREILIKNRVQLLMKIEETGSLSSAAKSIGLSYKAAWDTIESLNNLSEKPLVTKATGGRAGGGSVLTDYGRNLLRAYRTLESEYRRMVGKNGPVMDTLRHTARALDRFTYKISARNQFFGFVENLSTGLVYTEVTMRISENMRLVALLMREGVNALGLKVGTPTISIFKATSPILAGGDEPPKTSATNCLPGKVTEVRKGRINAEVKLELEENRILTAAVPISSISELQIKKGRRLYCIIPPSQVLIALE
;
A
#
# COMPACT_ATOMS: atom_id res chain seq x y z
N MET A 1 -17.73 54.74 12.59
CA MET A 1 -18.19 53.36 12.84
C MET A 1 -16.97 52.47 12.93
N THR A 2 -16.79 51.92 14.12
CA THR A 2 -15.59 51.30 14.66
C THR A 2 -15.43 49.87 14.14
N ALA A 3 -14.32 49.60 13.43
CA ALA A 3 -13.89 48.22 13.17
C ALA A 3 -13.06 47.74 14.36
N THR A 4 -13.66 46.87 15.16
CA THR A 4 -13.05 46.10 16.23
C THR A 4 -12.04 45.10 15.64
N PRO A 5 -10.78 45.04 16.10
CA PRO A 5 -9.92 43.91 15.82
C PRO A 5 -10.26 42.75 16.77
N SER A 6 -10.50 41.56 16.21
CA SER A 6 -10.70 40.30 16.94
C SER A 6 -9.65 39.27 16.50
N PRO A 7 -9.30 38.28 17.33
CA PRO A 7 -8.02 38.28 18.01
C PRO A 7 -7.00 37.28 17.43
N VAL A 8 -5.74 37.59 17.73
CA VAL A 8 -4.54 36.78 17.52
C VAL A 8 -4.80 35.33 17.95
N ARG A 9 -4.69 34.41 16.99
CA ARG A 9 -4.87 32.98 17.21
C ARG A 9 -3.61 32.40 17.85
N ASN A 10 -3.78 32.01 19.10
CA ASN A 10 -2.82 31.44 20.04
C ASN A 10 -1.83 30.42 19.45
N ALA A 11 -0.57 30.56 19.81
CA ALA A 11 0.49 29.57 19.59
C ALA A 11 0.44 28.48 20.69
N SER A 12 0.04 27.25 20.35
CA SER A 12 0.42 26.03 21.12
C SER A 12 -0.08 24.74 20.46
N LYS A 13 0.75 24.20 19.56
CA LYS A 13 0.96 22.78 19.19
C LYS A 13 1.65 22.78 17.84
N ARG A 14 2.97 22.91 17.85
CA ARG A 14 3.77 22.96 16.61
C ARG A 14 3.77 21.57 15.97
N GLU A 15 2.94 21.41 14.95
CA GLU A 15 2.87 20.22 14.12
C GLU A 15 4.25 19.93 13.49
N PRO A 16 4.54 18.67 13.15
CA PRO A 16 5.85 18.31 12.62
C PRO A 16 6.06 18.82 11.19
N ALA A 17 7.29 19.19 10.86
CA ALA A 17 7.57 20.12 9.76
C ALA A 17 7.75 19.44 8.38
N LEU A 18 8.06 18.14 8.33
CA LEU A 18 8.41 17.44 7.09
C LEU A 18 7.23 17.30 6.11
N TRP A 19 6.00 17.30 6.61
CA TRP A 19 4.78 17.16 5.80
C TRP A 19 4.41 18.43 5.02
N LEU A 20 4.88 19.60 5.45
CA LEU A 20 4.53 20.91 4.85
C LEU A 20 5.01 21.08 3.40
N LEU A 21 5.80 20.14 2.89
CA LEU A 21 6.30 20.12 1.52
C LEU A 21 5.27 19.58 0.52
N PHE A 22 4.35 18.71 0.92
CA PHE A 22 3.46 17.98 0.00
C PHE A 22 2.00 18.28 0.40
N ARG A 23 1.15 18.88 -0.43
CA ARG A 23 -0.16 19.46 -0.01
C ARG A 23 -1.34 18.48 -0.07
N GLU A 24 -1.40 17.59 -1.06
CA GLU A 24 -2.46 16.55 -1.14
C GLU A 24 -2.01 15.20 -0.59
N ARG A 25 -0.71 14.94 -0.65
CA ARG A 25 -0.05 13.87 0.11
C ARG A 25 0.23 14.28 1.55
N GLU A 26 0.06 15.57 1.91
CA GLU A 26 0.12 16.11 3.29
C GLU A 26 -0.68 15.24 4.23
N ILE A 27 -1.96 15.07 3.91
CA ILE A 27 -2.93 14.37 4.74
C ILE A 27 -2.69 12.85 4.65
N LEU A 28 -2.32 12.33 3.47
CA LEU A 28 -2.17 10.89 3.28
C LEU A 28 -0.93 10.34 3.99
N ILE A 29 0.22 11.00 3.85
CA ILE A 29 1.46 10.58 4.49
C ILE A 29 1.38 10.91 6.00
N LYS A 30 0.86 12.08 6.39
CA LYS A 30 0.59 12.42 7.80
C LYS A 30 -0.30 11.37 8.45
N ASN A 31 -1.43 10.99 7.83
CA ASN A 31 -2.33 9.98 8.39
C ASN A 31 -1.69 8.59 8.46
N ARG A 32 -0.90 8.19 7.44
CA ARG A 32 -0.17 6.91 7.45
C ARG A 32 0.82 6.82 8.59
N VAL A 33 1.67 7.82 8.76
CA VAL A 33 2.71 7.82 9.79
C VAL A 33 2.10 8.06 11.17
N GLN A 34 1.11 8.95 11.31
CA GLN A 34 0.35 9.10 12.56
C GLN A 34 -0.34 7.80 12.97
N LEU A 35 -0.91 7.06 12.02
CA LEU A 35 -1.51 5.75 12.30
C LEU A 35 -0.47 4.76 12.81
N LEU A 36 0.71 4.67 12.17
CA LEU A 36 1.81 3.82 12.63
C LEU A 36 2.31 4.22 14.02
N MET A 37 2.49 5.51 14.30
CA MET A 37 2.89 6.01 15.62
C MET A 37 1.84 5.66 16.68
N LYS A 38 0.55 5.82 16.37
CA LYS A 38 -0.54 5.50 17.31
C LYS A 38 -0.68 3.99 17.54
N ILE A 39 -0.37 3.17 16.55
CA ILE A 39 -0.26 1.71 16.71
C ILE A 39 0.91 1.37 17.64
N GLU A 40 2.07 2.03 17.50
CA GLU A 40 3.21 1.86 18.42
C GLU A 40 2.83 2.18 19.87
N GLU A 41 2.11 3.29 20.08
CA GLU A 41 1.69 3.74 21.41
C GLU A 41 0.61 2.86 22.04
N THR A 42 -0.37 2.41 21.26
CA THR A 42 -1.59 1.78 21.79
C THR A 42 -1.62 0.25 21.67
N GLY A 43 -0.76 -0.34 20.83
CA GLY A 43 -0.81 -1.78 20.49
C GLY A 43 -2.11 -2.21 19.81
N SER A 44 -2.93 -1.27 19.35
CA SER A 44 -4.29 -1.53 18.85
C SER A 44 -4.63 -0.64 17.66
N LEU A 45 -4.99 -1.25 16.53
CA LEU A 45 -5.47 -0.52 15.37
C LEU A 45 -6.77 0.25 15.65
N SER A 46 -7.67 -0.32 16.45
CA SER A 46 -8.97 0.31 16.71
C SER A 46 -8.82 1.57 17.57
N SER A 47 -7.96 1.53 18.58
CA SER A 47 -7.60 2.69 19.40
C SER A 47 -6.84 3.73 18.59
N ALA A 48 -5.87 3.30 17.78
CA ALA A 48 -5.11 4.18 16.90
C ALA A 48 -6.02 4.91 15.90
N ALA A 49 -6.90 4.19 15.19
CA ALA A 49 -7.83 4.76 14.21
C ALA A 49 -8.74 5.83 14.84
N LYS A 50 -9.34 5.55 16.01
CA LYS A 50 -10.17 6.50 16.75
C LYS A 50 -9.39 7.77 17.11
N SER A 51 -8.14 7.64 17.56
CA SER A 51 -7.34 8.77 18.02
C SER A 51 -6.98 9.79 16.92
N ILE A 52 -7.03 9.37 15.65
CA ILE A 52 -6.72 10.21 14.48
C ILE A 52 -7.95 10.48 13.59
N GLY A 53 -9.15 10.14 14.08
CA GLY A 53 -10.41 10.40 13.37
C GLY A 53 -10.62 9.55 12.11
N LEU A 54 -9.92 8.42 11.97
CA LEU A 54 -10.16 7.48 10.87
C LEU A 54 -11.22 6.44 11.25
N SER A 55 -12.05 6.07 10.27
CA SER A 55 -12.86 4.86 10.42
C SER A 55 -11.96 3.64 10.55
N TYR A 56 -12.39 2.64 11.31
CA TYR A 56 -11.65 1.39 11.48
C TYR A 56 -11.29 0.75 10.13
N LYS A 57 -12.23 0.78 9.17
CA LYS A 57 -12.02 0.28 7.80
C LYS A 57 -10.93 1.07 7.07
N ALA A 58 -10.98 2.39 7.11
CA ALA A 58 -9.96 3.23 6.45
C ALA A 58 -8.57 3.01 7.05
N ALA A 59 -8.48 2.85 8.37
CA ALA A 59 -7.23 2.50 9.04
C ALA A 59 -6.73 1.12 8.56
N TRP A 60 -7.63 0.14 8.42
CA TRP A 60 -7.22 -1.20 7.98
C TRP A 60 -6.73 -1.23 6.53
N ASP A 61 -7.50 -0.63 5.62
CA ASP A 61 -7.12 -0.49 4.20
C ASP A 61 -5.77 0.27 4.06
N THR A 62 -5.50 1.23 4.96
CA THR A 62 -4.23 1.96 5.00
C THR A 62 -3.06 1.06 5.40
N ILE A 63 -3.20 0.22 6.42
CA ILE A 63 -2.15 -0.71 6.84
C ILE A 63 -1.88 -1.78 5.77
N GLU A 64 -2.93 -2.32 5.15
CA GLU A 64 -2.76 -3.29 4.06
C GLU A 64 -1.97 -2.67 2.90
N SER A 65 -2.32 -1.44 2.51
CA SER A 65 -1.59 -0.70 1.49
C SER A 65 -0.13 -0.45 1.90
N LEU A 66 0.13 -0.08 3.16
CA LEU A 66 1.49 0.13 3.65
C LEU A 66 2.31 -1.16 3.64
N ASN A 67 1.75 -2.28 4.09
CA ASN A 67 2.43 -3.56 4.06
C ASN A 67 2.75 -4.01 2.64
N ASN A 68 1.79 -3.88 1.71
CA ASN A 68 2.00 -4.28 0.32
C ASN A 68 3.04 -3.41 -0.43
N LEU A 69 3.09 -2.11 -0.10
CA LEU A 69 4.02 -1.15 -0.69
C LEU A 69 5.39 -1.13 -0.01
N SER A 70 5.57 -1.90 1.07
CA SER A 70 6.84 -1.99 1.77
C SER A 70 7.61 -3.24 1.37
N GLU A 71 8.94 -3.18 1.43
CA GLU A 71 9.79 -4.35 1.22
C GLU A 71 9.47 -5.47 2.22
N LYS A 72 9.23 -5.09 3.48
CA LYS A 72 8.73 -5.98 4.53
C LYS A 72 7.48 -5.38 5.18
N PRO A 73 6.54 -6.20 5.68
CA PRO A 73 5.35 -5.70 6.37
C PRO A 73 5.72 -4.74 7.51
N LEU A 74 5.02 -3.60 7.59
CA LEU A 74 5.24 -2.61 8.66
C LEU A 74 4.49 -2.98 9.94
N VAL A 75 3.33 -3.63 9.81
CA VAL A 75 2.42 -3.99 10.92
C VAL A 75 2.01 -5.45 10.79
N THR A 76 2.00 -6.16 11.91
CA THR A 76 1.43 -7.52 12.02
C THR A 76 0.28 -7.56 13.03
N LYS A 77 -0.53 -8.61 12.95
CA LYS A 77 -1.54 -8.91 13.96
C LYS A 77 -0.86 -9.62 15.14
N ALA A 78 -1.10 -9.16 16.37
CA ALA A 78 -0.69 -9.88 17.56
C ALA A 78 -1.53 -11.16 17.70
N THR A 79 -0.92 -12.26 18.12
CA THR A 79 -1.62 -13.53 18.39
C THR A 79 -2.29 -13.50 19.76
N GLY A 80 -3.63 -13.56 19.82
CA GLY A 80 -4.34 -13.81 21.09
C GLY A 80 -5.85 -13.54 21.10
N GLY A 81 -6.64 -14.58 21.38
CA GLY A 81 -7.94 -14.51 22.08
C GLY A 81 -9.23 -14.31 21.25
N ARG A 82 -10.35 -14.76 21.84
CA ARG A 82 -11.74 -14.84 21.32
C ARG A 82 -12.33 -13.53 20.75
N ALA A 83 -11.63 -12.39 20.90
CA ALA A 83 -12.02 -11.06 20.43
C ALA A 83 -11.07 -10.43 19.39
N GLY A 84 -10.04 -11.15 18.92
CA GLY A 84 -9.13 -10.69 17.86
C GLY A 84 -7.92 -9.92 18.42
N GLY A 85 -6.73 -10.48 18.21
CA GLY A 85 -5.49 -9.90 18.72
C GLY A 85 -5.16 -8.54 18.12
N GLY A 86 -4.40 -7.75 18.87
CA GLY A 86 -4.04 -6.36 18.56
C GLY A 86 -3.25 -6.19 17.25
N SER A 87 -2.84 -4.97 16.94
CA SER A 87 -1.97 -4.68 15.80
C SER A 87 -0.70 -4.04 16.32
N VAL A 88 0.46 -4.58 15.94
CA VAL A 88 1.76 -4.14 16.44
C VAL A 88 2.72 -3.92 15.28
N LEU A 89 3.65 -2.99 15.46
CA LEU A 89 4.69 -2.76 14.47
C LEU A 89 5.69 -3.92 14.45
N THR A 90 6.09 -4.32 13.25
CA THR A 90 7.27 -5.17 13.04
C THR A 90 8.53 -4.41 13.39
N ASP A 91 9.66 -5.11 13.51
CA ASP A 91 10.96 -4.46 13.69
C ASP A 91 11.30 -3.54 12.52
N TYR A 92 10.94 -3.95 11.30
CA TYR A 92 11.07 -3.12 10.10
C TYR A 92 10.21 -1.84 10.19
N GLY A 93 8.95 -1.96 10.62
CA GLY A 93 8.05 -0.83 10.85
C GLY A 93 8.56 0.14 11.92
N ARG A 94 9.11 -0.38 13.04
CA ARG A 94 9.72 0.45 14.10
C ARG A 94 10.97 1.17 13.60
N ASN A 95 11.83 0.49 12.86
CA ASN A 95 13.05 1.10 12.30
C ASN A 95 12.70 2.22 11.30
N LEU A 96 11.68 2.00 10.44
CA LEU A 96 11.18 3.02 9.52
C LEU A 96 10.65 4.24 10.28
N LEU A 97 9.88 4.04 11.36
CA LEU A 97 9.42 5.15 12.21
C LEU A 97 10.56 5.90 12.90
N ARG A 98 11.61 5.20 13.35
CA ARG A 98 12.80 5.85 13.95
C ARG A 98 13.56 6.68 12.91
N ALA A 99 13.78 6.14 11.72
CA ALA A 99 14.41 6.86 10.61
C ALA A 99 13.58 8.11 10.26
N TYR A 100 12.26 7.96 10.19
CA TYR A 100 11.32 9.07 9.98
C TYR A 100 11.47 10.17 11.05
N ARG A 101 11.43 9.80 12.34
CA ARG A 101 11.58 10.76 13.46
C ARG A 101 12.92 11.48 13.43
N THR A 102 13.99 10.78 13.04
CA THR A 102 15.34 11.36 12.90
C THR A 102 15.35 12.42 11.81
N LEU A 103 14.89 12.07 10.60
CA LEU A 103 14.79 12.99 9.47
C LEU A 103 13.93 14.22 9.79
N GLU A 104 12.80 14.01 10.45
CA GLU A 104 11.91 15.09 10.87
C GLU A 104 12.58 16.05 11.87
N SER A 105 13.37 15.51 12.81
CA SER A 105 14.10 16.31 13.79
C SER A 105 15.22 17.14 13.15
N GLU A 106 15.95 16.57 12.20
CA GLU A 106 17.00 17.25 11.43
C GLU A 106 16.41 18.33 10.55
N TYR A 107 15.32 18.03 9.85
CA TYR A 107 14.58 19.01 9.07
C TYR A 107 14.09 20.18 9.93
N ARG A 108 13.48 19.90 11.09
CA ARG A 108 13.02 20.95 12.02
C ARG A 108 14.19 21.82 12.51
N ARG A 109 15.38 21.23 12.71
CA ARG A 109 16.60 21.96 13.09
C ARG A 109 17.11 22.87 11.96
N MET A 110 17.04 22.44 10.71
CA MET A 110 17.43 23.23 9.55
C MET A 110 16.44 24.38 9.26
N VAL A 111 15.14 24.08 9.29
CA VAL A 111 14.08 25.07 9.00
C VAL A 111 13.94 26.13 10.09
N GLY A 112 14.26 25.80 11.34
CA GLY A 112 14.27 26.76 12.45
C GLY A 112 15.22 27.96 12.29
N LYS A 113 16.06 27.98 11.23
CA LYS A 113 17.05 29.04 11.02
C LYS A 113 16.83 29.93 9.78
N ASN A 114 16.03 29.55 8.77
CA ASN A 114 15.88 30.31 7.52
C ASN A 114 14.46 30.24 6.94
N GLY A 115 13.67 31.31 7.12
CA GLY A 115 12.29 31.45 6.63
C GLY A 115 12.07 31.50 5.10
N PRO A 116 12.97 32.07 4.25
CA PRO A 116 12.71 32.24 2.81
C PRO A 116 12.88 30.97 1.94
N VAL A 117 13.65 29.98 2.40
CA VAL A 117 13.90 28.72 1.68
C VAL A 117 12.61 27.89 1.56
N MET A 118 11.65 28.14 2.44
CA MET A 118 10.42 27.37 2.57
C MET A 118 9.44 27.58 1.41
N ASP A 119 9.37 28.78 0.82
CA ASP A 119 8.44 29.03 -0.28
C ASP A 119 8.94 28.36 -1.57
N THR A 120 10.22 28.50 -1.90
CA THR A 120 10.81 27.83 -3.07
C THR A 120 10.74 26.30 -2.95
N LEU A 121 11.10 25.72 -1.79
CA LEU A 121 10.96 24.28 -1.57
C LEU A 121 9.50 23.81 -1.64
N ARG A 122 8.55 24.61 -1.13
CA ARG A 122 7.12 24.32 -1.23
C ARG A 122 6.63 24.41 -2.68
N HIS A 123 7.13 25.35 -3.48
CA HIS A 123 6.80 25.45 -4.90
C HIS A 123 7.37 24.29 -5.72
N THR A 124 8.61 23.87 -5.44
CA THR A 124 9.23 22.69 -6.08
C THR A 124 8.53 21.40 -5.67
N ALA A 125 8.23 21.22 -4.38
CA ALA A 125 7.52 20.05 -3.89
C ALA A 125 6.06 19.99 -4.38
N ARG A 126 5.39 21.13 -4.62
CA ARG A 126 4.08 21.20 -5.31
C ARG A 126 4.14 20.73 -6.76
N ALA A 127 5.24 21.05 -7.47
CA ALA A 127 5.45 20.53 -8.82
C ALA A 127 5.65 19.01 -8.77
N LEU A 128 6.44 18.52 -7.81
CA LEU A 128 6.71 17.09 -7.59
C LEU A 128 5.46 16.29 -7.15
N ASP A 129 4.56 16.89 -6.36
CA ASP A 129 3.30 16.28 -5.91
C ASP A 129 2.35 15.96 -7.07
N ARG A 130 2.37 16.76 -8.15
CA ARG A 130 1.59 16.49 -9.37
C ARG A 130 2.07 15.26 -10.13
N PHE A 131 3.32 14.87 -9.91
CA PHE A 131 3.91 13.66 -10.49
C PHE A 131 3.71 12.41 -9.63
N THR A 132 3.15 12.53 -8.42
CA THR A 132 2.98 11.40 -7.53
C THR A 132 1.54 10.85 -7.59
N TYR A 133 1.32 9.84 -8.43
CA TYR A 133 0.00 9.33 -8.83
C TYR A 133 -0.85 8.69 -7.71
N LYS A 134 -2.16 8.98 -7.69
CA LYS A 134 -3.21 8.17 -7.04
C LYS A 134 -3.90 7.36 -8.13
N ILE A 135 -3.88 6.03 -8.01
CA ILE A 135 -4.43 5.13 -9.02
C ILE A 135 -5.63 4.35 -8.47
N SER A 136 -6.60 4.04 -9.34
CA SER A 136 -7.84 3.33 -8.96
C SER A 136 -7.63 1.82 -8.71
N ALA A 137 -6.43 1.32 -8.98
CA ALA A 137 -6.06 -0.07 -8.77
C ALA A 137 -5.83 -0.34 -7.28
N ARG A 138 -6.51 -1.38 -6.78
CA ARG A 138 -6.49 -1.79 -5.37
C ARG A 138 -5.28 -2.66 -5.03
N ASN A 139 -4.73 -3.35 -6.01
CA ASN A 139 -3.58 -4.21 -5.84
C ASN A 139 -2.33 -3.46 -6.30
N GLN A 140 -1.45 -3.18 -5.35
CA GLN A 140 -0.18 -2.50 -5.57
C GLN A 140 0.86 -3.21 -4.70
N PHE A 141 1.85 -3.84 -5.31
CA PHE A 141 2.88 -4.62 -4.62
C PHE A 141 4.25 -4.08 -4.97
N PHE A 142 5.01 -3.67 -3.96
CA PHE A 142 6.41 -3.31 -4.14
C PHE A 142 7.27 -4.56 -4.31
N GLY A 143 8.24 -4.48 -5.20
CA GLY A 143 9.22 -5.54 -5.42
C GLY A 143 10.33 -5.10 -6.35
N PHE A 144 11.20 -6.03 -6.67
CA PHE A 144 12.34 -5.79 -7.55
C PHE A 144 12.23 -6.64 -8.80
N VAL A 145 12.61 -6.10 -9.96
CA VAL A 145 12.76 -6.91 -11.18
C VAL A 145 13.79 -8.00 -10.89
N GLU A 146 13.38 -9.25 -11.01
CA GLU A 146 14.24 -10.43 -10.82
C GLU A 146 14.72 -10.97 -12.17
N ASN A 147 13.86 -10.97 -13.18
CA ASN A 147 14.18 -11.46 -14.51
C ASN A 147 13.45 -10.67 -15.60
N LEU A 148 14.08 -10.55 -16.76
CA LEU A 148 13.53 -9.98 -17.99
C LEU A 148 13.72 -10.99 -19.12
N SER A 149 12.64 -11.63 -19.57
CA SER A 149 12.66 -12.55 -20.72
C SER A 149 12.09 -11.84 -21.94
N THR A 150 12.98 -11.35 -22.81
CA THR A 150 12.60 -10.53 -23.96
C THR A 150 12.36 -11.40 -25.19
N GLY A 151 11.11 -11.47 -25.63
CA GLY A 151 10.69 -12.00 -26.94
C GLY A 151 10.74 -10.92 -28.03
N LEU A 152 10.22 -11.25 -29.23
CA LEU A 152 10.25 -10.35 -30.40
C LEU A 152 9.41 -9.07 -30.22
N VAL A 153 8.24 -9.20 -29.59
CA VAL A 153 7.26 -8.10 -29.44
C VAL A 153 7.12 -7.69 -27.97
N TYR A 154 7.15 -8.68 -27.07
CA TYR A 154 6.93 -8.47 -25.64
C TYR A 154 8.13 -8.94 -24.83
N THR A 155 8.27 -8.37 -23.66
CA THR A 155 9.16 -8.81 -22.60
C THR A 155 8.31 -9.24 -21.42
N GLU A 156 8.52 -10.47 -20.96
CA GLU A 156 8.02 -10.92 -19.68
C GLU A 156 8.94 -10.38 -18.59
N VAL A 157 8.38 -9.57 -17.71
CA VAL A 157 9.07 -8.98 -16.56
C VAL A 157 8.63 -9.76 -15.33
N THR A 158 9.55 -10.44 -14.67
CA THR A 158 9.30 -11.12 -13.41
C THR A 158 9.77 -10.22 -12.27
N MET A 159 8.84 -9.85 -11.39
CA MET A 159 9.09 -9.07 -10.18
C MET A 159 9.07 -10.00 -8.96
N ARG A 160 10.13 -9.94 -8.15
CA ARG A 160 10.19 -10.57 -6.84
C ARG A 160 9.58 -9.64 -5.80
N ILE A 161 8.47 -10.07 -5.19
CA ILE A 161 7.73 -9.32 -4.16
C ILE A 161 8.20 -9.72 -2.75
N SER A 162 8.44 -11.02 -2.54
CA SER A 162 9.08 -11.60 -1.35
C SER A 162 9.96 -12.79 -1.77
N GLU A 163 10.49 -13.58 -0.83
CA GLU A 163 11.31 -14.76 -1.15
C GLU A 163 10.57 -15.80 -2.00
N ASN A 164 9.29 -16.08 -1.68
CA ASN A 164 8.49 -17.09 -2.40
C ASN A 164 7.35 -16.50 -3.24
N MET A 165 7.17 -15.18 -3.25
CA MET A 165 6.14 -14.51 -4.05
C MET A 165 6.76 -13.76 -5.24
N ARG A 166 6.40 -14.20 -6.45
CA ARG A 166 6.74 -13.54 -7.72
C ARG A 166 5.46 -13.09 -8.44
N LEU A 167 5.58 -12.00 -9.18
CA LEU A 167 4.55 -11.51 -10.10
C LEU A 167 5.18 -11.27 -11.46
N VAL A 168 4.53 -11.75 -12.51
CA VAL A 168 4.93 -11.59 -13.89
C VAL A 168 4.01 -10.59 -14.57
N ALA A 169 4.60 -9.62 -15.26
CA ALA A 169 3.92 -8.67 -16.12
C ALA A 169 4.41 -8.84 -17.56
N LEU A 170 3.51 -8.63 -18.54
CA LEU A 170 3.84 -8.68 -19.96
C LEU A 170 3.84 -7.26 -20.53
N LEU A 171 5.02 -6.76 -20.92
CA LEU A 171 5.20 -5.40 -21.44
C LEU A 171 5.70 -5.44 -22.88
N MET A 172 5.36 -4.42 -23.68
CA MET A 172 6.04 -4.23 -24.96
C MET A 172 7.53 -3.92 -24.73
N ARG A 173 8.39 -4.42 -25.62
CA ARG A 173 9.84 -4.24 -25.50
C ARG A 173 10.23 -2.76 -25.39
N GLU A 174 9.59 -1.91 -26.19
CA GLU A 174 9.78 -0.46 -26.18
C GLU A 174 9.43 0.13 -24.82
N GLY A 175 8.39 -0.38 -24.15
CA GLY A 175 7.99 0.04 -22.81
C GLY A 175 9.02 -0.32 -21.75
N VAL A 176 9.61 -1.52 -21.82
CA VAL A 176 10.70 -1.93 -20.91
C VAL A 176 11.92 -1.02 -21.09
N ASN A 177 12.28 -0.71 -22.34
CA ASN A 177 13.40 0.17 -22.66
C ASN A 177 13.13 1.62 -22.20
N ALA A 178 11.93 2.14 -22.44
CA ALA A 178 11.55 3.50 -22.04
C ALA A 178 11.55 3.67 -20.52
N LEU A 179 11.14 2.63 -19.78
CA LEU A 179 11.21 2.59 -18.32
C LEU A 179 12.62 2.29 -17.79
N GLY A 180 13.58 1.93 -18.66
CA GLY A 180 14.93 1.58 -18.25
C GLY A 180 14.99 0.37 -17.30
N LEU A 181 14.03 -0.55 -17.39
CA LEU A 181 13.93 -1.70 -16.49
C LEU A 181 15.14 -2.62 -16.68
N LYS A 182 15.77 -2.98 -15.56
CA LYS A 182 16.88 -3.94 -15.48
C LYS A 182 16.65 -4.83 -14.26
N VAL A 183 17.33 -5.97 -14.21
CA VAL A 183 17.34 -6.79 -12.99
C VAL A 183 17.84 -5.94 -11.81
N GLY A 184 17.10 -5.98 -10.71
CA GLY A 184 17.31 -5.17 -9.51
C GLY A 184 16.55 -3.84 -9.48
N THR A 185 15.89 -3.42 -10.58
CA THR A 185 15.10 -2.18 -10.57
C THR A 185 13.94 -2.30 -9.57
N PRO A 186 13.79 -1.35 -8.61
CA PRO A 186 12.62 -1.30 -7.73
C PRO A 186 11.37 -0.90 -8.53
N THR A 187 10.27 -1.58 -8.27
CA THR A 187 9.02 -1.43 -9.02
C THR A 187 7.80 -1.60 -8.14
N ILE A 188 6.69 -1.00 -8.57
CA ILE A 188 5.36 -1.28 -8.02
C ILE A 188 4.56 -2.00 -9.10
N SER A 189 4.18 -3.25 -8.81
CA SER A 189 3.26 -4.04 -9.63
C SER A 189 1.82 -3.66 -9.30
N ILE A 190 1.05 -3.26 -10.31
CA ILE A 190 -0.27 -2.65 -10.15
C ILE A 190 -1.31 -3.42 -10.97
N PHE A 191 -2.43 -3.81 -10.36
CA PHE A 191 -3.57 -4.36 -11.09
C PHE A 191 -4.91 -4.07 -10.40
N LYS A 192 -6.00 -4.07 -11.17
CA LYS A 192 -7.33 -3.77 -10.64
C LYS A 192 -7.86 -4.96 -9.82
N ALA A 193 -8.79 -4.69 -8.90
CA ALA A 193 -9.46 -5.75 -8.15
C ALA A 193 -10.26 -6.71 -9.05
N THR A 194 -10.65 -6.27 -10.26
CA THR A 194 -11.39 -7.08 -11.24
C THR A 194 -10.51 -7.96 -12.11
N SER A 195 -9.18 -7.85 -12.03
CA SER A 195 -8.25 -8.65 -12.83
C SER A 195 -8.00 -10.06 -12.26
N PRO A 196 -7.92 -10.25 -10.92
CA PRO A 196 -7.90 -11.58 -10.30
C PRO A 196 -9.07 -12.49 -10.65
N ILE A 197 -8.76 -13.71 -11.06
CA ILE A 197 -9.69 -14.84 -11.15
C ILE A 197 -9.43 -15.75 -9.95
N LEU A 198 -10.47 -16.05 -9.18
CA LEU A 198 -10.36 -16.93 -8.03
C LEU A 198 -10.68 -18.38 -8.41
N ALA A 199 -9.83 -19.30 -7.99
CA ALA A 199 -10.01 -20.73 -8.18
C ALA A 199 -9.94 -21.45 -6.83
N GLY A 200 -10.82 -22.44 -6.64
CA GLY A 200 -10.73 -23.40 -5.55
C GLY A 200 -9.98 -24.66 -5.96
N GLY A 201 -9.55 -25.44 -4.99
CA GLY A 201 -8.82 -26.69 -5.20
C GLY A 201 -7.73 -26.86 -4.15
N ASP A 202 -7.25 -28.09 -3.99
CA ASP A 202 -6.12 -28.39 -3.11
C ASP A 202 -4.78 -28.05 -3.80
N GLU A 203 -4.72 -28.21 -5.12
CA GLU A 203 -3.56 -27.92 -5.95
C GLU A 203 -3.76 -26.66 -6.81
N PRO A 204 -2.67 -25.99 -7.23
CA PRO A 204 -2.74 -24.86 -8.15
C PRO A 204 -3.42 -25.28 -9.46
N PRO A 205 -4.43 -24.54 -9.94
CA PRO A 205 -5.10 -24.85 -11.19
C PRO A 205 -4.14 -24.72 -12.37
N LYS A 206 -4.19 -25.68 -13.30
CA LYS A 206 -3.47 -25.60 -14.56
C LYS A 206 -4.14 -24.57 -15.46
N THR A 207 -3.48 -23.44 -15.70
CA THR A 207 -3.97 -22.39 -16.60
C THR A 207 -2.82 -21.83 -17.45
N SER A 208 -3.16 -21.11 -18.52
CA SER A 208 -2.17 -20.39 -19.33
C SER A 208 -1.64 -19.12 -18.66
N ALA A 209 -2.27 -18.67 -17.57
CA ALA A 209 -1.81 -17.50 -16.83
C ALA A 209 -0.66 -17.88 -15.89
N THR A 210 0.44 -17.14 -16.00
CA THR A 210 1.66 -17.40 -15.24
C THR A 210 1.53 -17.07 -13.76
N ASN A 211 0.75 -16.03 -13.41
CA ASN A 211 0.56 -15.67 -12.00
C ASN A 211 -0.50 -16.56 -11.37
N CYS A 212 -0.09 -17.40 -10.44
CA CYS A 212 -0.97 -18.19 -9.58
C CYS A 212 -0.51 -18.04 -8.13
N LEU A 213 -1.23 -17.23 -7.36
CA LEU A 213 -0.87 -16.90 -5.98
C LEU A 213 -1.80 -17.61 -5.00
N PRO A 214 -1.30 -18.53 -4.15
CA PRO A 214 -2.11 -19.11 -3.09
C PRO A 214 -2.44 -18.03 -2.05
N GLY A 215 -3.69 -18.01 -1.58
CA GLY A 215 -4.14 -17.06 -0.59
C GLY A 215 -5.22 -17.63 0.32
N LYS A 216 -5.26 -17.14 1.56
CA LYS A 216 -6.32 -17.46 2.52
C LYS A 216 -7.32 -16.32 2.60
N VAL A 217 -8.59 -16.61 2.40
CA VAL A 217 -9.65 -15.60 2.49
C VAL A 217 -9.71 -15.02 3.91
N THR A 218 -9.55 -13.71 4.04
CA THR A 218 -9.63 -13.01 5.32
C THR A 218 -10.94 -12.27 5.51
N GLU A 219 -11.49 -11.74 4.42
CA GLU A 219 -12.72 -10.95 4.42
C GLU A 219 -13.50 -11.18 3.11
N VAL A 220 -14.84 -11.23 3.22
CA VAL A 220 -15.76 -11.27 2.09
C VAL A 220 -16.81 -10.20 2.31
N ARG A 221 -16.92 -9.25 1.39
CA ARG A 221 -17.94 -8.20 1.38
C ARG A 221 -18.87 -8.41 0.21
N LYS A 222 -20.07 -8.87 0.50
CA LYS A 222 -21.10 -9.10 -0.51
C LYS A 222 -21.75 -7.78 -0.90
N GLY A 223 -21.70 -7.44 -2.19
CA GLY A 223 -22.52 -6.40 -2.79
C GLY A 223 -23.74 -6.99 -3.50
N ARG A 224 -24.46 -6.15 -4.26
CA ARG A 224 -25.67 -6.59 -5.01
C ARG A 224 -25.33 -7.43 -6.25
N ILE A 225 -24.22 -7.11 -6.92
CA ILE A 225 -23.81 -7.75 -8.18
C ILE A 225 -22.45 -8.44 -7.99
N ASN A 226 -21.50 -7.72 -7.41
CA ASN A 226 -20.16 -8.23 -7.12
C ASN A 226 -19.92 -8.33 -5.62
N ALA A 227 -19.01 -9.21 -5.24
CA ALA A 227 -18.42 -9.29 -3.91
C ALA A 227 -16.94 -8.91 -3.98
N GLU A 228 -16.48 -8.17 -2.97
CA GLU A 228 -15.07 -7.91 -2.73
C GLU A 228 -14.54 -8.99 -1.78
N VAL A 229 -13.51 -9.71 -2.21
CA VAL A 229 -12.85 -10.79 -1.47
C VAL A 229 -11.41 -10.37 -1.20
N LYS A 230 -11.02 -10.35 0.07
CA LYS A 230 -9.63 -10.12 0.48
C LYS A 230 -8.96 -11.45 0.79
N LEU A 231 -7.78 -11.65 0.22
CA LEU A 231 -6.94 -12.82 0.43
C LEU A 231 -5.63 -12.39 1.08
N GLU A 232 -5.29 -13.02 2.19
CA GLU A 232 -3.96 -12.94 2.78
C GLU A 232 -3.04 -13.90 2.04
N LEU A 233 -2.01 -13.32 1.43
CA LEU A 233 -0.93 -13.99 0.74
C LEU A 233 0.25 -14.21 1.71
N GLU A 234 1.41 -14.51 1.17
CA GLU A 234 2.65 -14.59 1.93
C GLU A 234 2.98 -13.27 2.66
N GLU A 235 3.68 -13.38 3.78
CA GLU A 235 4.10 -12.24 4.62
C GLU A 235 2.97 -11.28 5.05
N ASN A 236 1.73 -11.75 5.21
CA ASN A 236 0.56 -10.91 5.54
C ASN A 236 0.23 -9.84 4.48
N ARG A 237 0.71 -10.00 3.25
CA ARG A 237 0.32 -9.16 2.13
C ARG A 237 -1.12 -9.44 1.76
N ILE A 238 -1.89 -8.42 1.41
CA ILE A 238 -3.31 -8.57 1.09
C ILE A 238 -3.57 -8.33 -0.39
N LEU A 239 -4.25 -9.26 -1.03
CA LEU A 239 -4.78 -9.13 -2.37
C LEU A 239 -6.29 -8.93 -2.32
N THR A 240 -6.81 -8.00 -3.12
CA THR A 240 -8.23 -7.73 -3.26
C THR A 240 -8.72 -8.21 -4.62
N ALA A 241 -9.73 -9.08 -4.63
CA ALA A 241 -10.43 -9.54 -5.81
C ALA A 241 -11.90 -9.11 -5.78
N ALA A 242 -12.43 -8.65 -6.90
CA ALA A 242 -13.83 -8.36 -7.11
C ALA A 242 -14.41 -9.44 -8.04
N VAL A 243 -15.29 -10.26 -7.51
CA VAL A 243 -15.89 -11.41 -8.21
C VAL A 243 -17.41 -11.29 -8.25
N PRO A 244 -18.10 -11.91 -9.21
CA PRO A 244 -19.56 -12.01 -9.20
C PRO A 244 -20.07 -12.63 -7.89
N ILE A 245 -21.24 -12.19 -7.43
CA ILE A 245 -21.82 -12.69 -6.18
C ILE A 245 -22.10 -14.20 -6.22
N SER A 246 -22.42 -14.75 -7.40
CA SER A 246 -22.67 -16.18 -7.62
C SER A 246 -21.42 -17.03 -7.32
N SER A 247 -20.23 -16.50 -7.61
CA SER A 247 -18.95 -17.18 -7.36
C SER A 247 -18.71 -17.41 -5.86
N ILE A 248 -19.32 -16.63 -4.97
CA ILE A 248 -19.22 -16.87 -3.52
C ILE A 248 -19.83 -18.21 -3.14
N SER A 249 -21.01 -18.54 -3.67
CA SER A 249 -21.66 -19.84 -3.44
C SER A 249 -20.96 -20.96 -4.19
N GLU A 250 -20.66 -20.76 -5.47
CA GLU A 250 -20.05 -21.79 -6.35
C GLU A 250 -18.70 -22.26 -5.83
N LEU A 251 -17.82 -21.33 -5.47
CA LEU A 251 -16.49 -21.64 -4.92
C LEU A 251 -16.50 -21.76 -3.39
N GLN A 252 -17.68 -21.67 -2.77
CA GLN A 252 -17.88 -21.72 -1.31
C GLN A 252 -16.91 -20.78 -0.56
N ILE A 253 -16.75 -19.55 -1.08
CA ILE A 253 -15.82 -18.55 -0.57
C ILE A 253 -16.28 -18.09 0.81
N LYS A 254 -15.47 -18.43 1.82
CA LYS A 254 -15.70 -18.04 3.22
C LYS A 254 -14.37 -17.75 3.90
N LYS A 255 -14.41 -16.94 4.96
CA LYS A 255 -13.23 -16.63 5.77
C LYS A 255 -12.52 -17.92 6.20
N GLY A 256 -11.21 -17.94 6.01
CA GLY A 256 -10.34 -19.06 6.31
C GLY A 256 -10.13 -20.06 5.17
N ARG A 257 -10.96 -20.03 4.12
CA ARG A 257 -10.79 -20.89 2.95
C ARG A 257 -9.53 -20.52 2.19
N ARG A 258 -8.78 -21.52 1.72
CA ARG A 258 -7.68 -21.33 0.77
C ARG A 258 -8.23 -21.29 -0.66
N LEU A 259 -7.72 -20.35 -1.44
CA LEU A 259 -8.02 -20.18 -2.86
C LEU A 259 -6.72 -19.83 -3.59
N TYR A 260 -6.71 -20.06 -4.90
CA TYR A 260 -5.68 -19.57 -5.79
C TYR A 260 -6.19 -18.32 -6.51
N CYS A 261 -5.33 -17.30 -6.59
CA CYS A 261 -5.56 -16.08 -7.32
C CYS A 261 -4.77 -16.12 -8.63
N ILE A 262 -5.49 -16.14 -9.73
CA ILE A 262 -4.92 -16.20 -11.08
C ILE A 262 -5.00 -14.80 -11.69
N ILE A 263 -3.87 -14.26 -12.13
CA ILE A 263 -3.80 -12.91 -12.70
C ILE A 263 -3.11 -12.99 -14.07
N PRO A 264 -3.80 -12.69 -15.18
CA PRO A 264 -3.13 -12.63 -16.47
C PRO A 264 -1.98 -11.61 -16.44
N PRO A 265 -0.75 -11.96 -16.89
CA PRO A 265 0.39 -11.03 -16.88
C PRO A 265 0.13 -9.71 -17.62
N SER A 266 -0.73 -9.73 -18.65
CA SER A 266 -1.16 -8.54 -19.40
C SER A 266 -2.05 -7.57 -18.59
N GLN A 267 -2.55 -7.99 -17.43
CA GLN A 267 -3.33 -7.15 -16.51
C GLN A 267 -2.48 -6.49 -15.43
N VAL A 268 -1.17 -6.81 -15.38
CA VAL A 268 -0.22 -6.25 -14.42
C VAL A 268 0.52 -5.09 -15.08
N LEU A 269 0.36 -3.90 -14.52
CA LEU A 269 1.12 -2.71 -14.88
C LEU A 269 2.33 -2.57 -13.97
N ILE A 270 3.41 -1.98 -14.48
CA ILE A 270 4.60 -1.65 -13.71
C ILE A 270 4.69 -0.13 -13.61
N ALA A 271 4.89 0.36 -12.39
CA ALA A 271 5.32 1.73 -12.13
C ALA A 271 6.70 1.73 -11.47
N LEU A 272 7.46 2.80 -11.72
CA LEU A 272 8.70 3.11 -11.01
C LEU A 272 8.40 4.01 -9.82
N GLU A 273 9.30 3.98 -8.83
CA GLU A 273 9.33 4.93 -7.71
C GLU A 273 9.84 6.30 -8.14
#